data_AF-A0A965R314-F1
#
_entry.id   AF-A0A965R314-F1
#
_cell.length_a   1.000
_cell.length_b   1.000
_cell.length_c   1.000
_cell.angle_alpha   90.00
_cell.angle_beta   90.00
_cell.angle_gamma   90.00
#
_symmetry.space_group_name_H-M   'P 1'
#
loop_
_entity.id
_entity.type
_entity.pdbx_description
1 polymer ?
#
loop_
_entity_poly.entity_id
_entity_poly.type
_entity_poly.pdbx_seq_one_letter_code
_entity_poly.pdbx_strand_id
1 'polypeptide(L)'
;MFASWQRRRRRDVSILTSSGVHTERKLVLEIRCLYVATTPRDEPLERLAIPGLAFRARARVSLGASGITLEPQGEQSTFIATTDVRRVRAANATIDRSAGPGSLTAIDWRAETGEELTSFLRIPRRHDRTAFTEASVLVLEDGTRYVGRSFGASGATFGEIVFATGMSGYQETLTDPSYAGQIVLMTAPHVGNTGMNDDDMESKRIWVSGFIVREPSRIVSNFRSQRSLDDDLVAQGVVGLAGVDTRAITRHIRSHGAMRAGIFSGSDAELAHEAQLKAVLAAPTMSGRNLSDVVSTAIEYVVPAVGRSLGTVAIVDLGVKTSTVNYISERGFDAHVLPQDVTIDRIQALSPVALFYSNGPGDPSVSDRHVDLLRDALRAGIPFFGICFGNQLLGRALGFSTYKLPFGHRGINQPVLDKATGRVEITSQNHGFAVDAPLEGIIESPSGFGRVEVSHFSLNDNVVEGLSCLDIRAFSVQYHPEAAAGPHDSNYLFDRFRDMVLGSSPVGGRK
;
A
#
# COMPACT_ATOMS: atom_id res chain seq x y z
N MET A 1 -2.90 -30.67 -43.13
CA MET A 1 -2.88 -29.49 -42.22
C MET A 1 -2.85 -28.17 -43.02
N PHE A 2 -3.74 -27.98 -44.00
CA PHE A 2 -3.73 -26.78 -44.89
C PHE A 2 -5.14 -26.23 -45.18
N ALA A 3 -6.11 -26.47 -44.29
CA ALA A 3 -7.54 -26.22 -44.56
C ALA A 3 -8.23 -25.27 -43.57
N SER A 4 -7.53 -24.32 -42.93
CA SER A 4 -8.19 -23.32 -42.06
C SER A 4 -7.88 -21.85 -42.40
N TRP A 5 -7.08 -21.57 -43.42
CA TRP A 5 -6.74 -20.19 -43.84
C TRP A 5 -7.54 -19.66 -45.04
N GLN A 6 -8.59 -20.38 -45.48
CA GLN A 6 -9.36 -20.03 -46.68
C GLN A 6 -10.74 -19.37 -46.45
N ARG A 7 -10.99 -18.82 -45.26
CA ARG A 7 -12.11 -17.88 -45.05
C ARG A 7 -11.64 -16.61 -44.32
N ARG A 8 -10.76 -15.85 -44.95
CA ARG A 8 -10.56 -14.43 -44.62
C ARG A 8 -10.91 -13.59 -45.84
N ARG A 9 -12.21 -13.49 -46.12
CA ARG A 9 -12.71 -12.38 -46.94
C ARG A 9 -12.55 -11.12 -46.09
N ARG A 10 -11.62 -10.24 -46.45
CA ARG A 10 -11.77 -8.82 -46.13
C ARG A 10 -13.06 -8.39 -46.82
N ARG A 11 -14.14 -8.22 -46.06
CA ARG A 11 -15.26 -7.41 -46.53
C ARG A 11 -14.79 -5.98 -46.34
N ASP A 12 -14.18 -5.42 -47.38
CA ASP A 12 -13.94 -3.99 -47.42
C ASP A 12 -15.31 -3.34 -47.58
N VAL A 13 -15.92 -3.00 -46.45
CA VAL A 13 -17.19 -2.28 -46.42
C VAL A 13 -16.86 -0.80 -46.52
N SER A 14 -17.20 -0.16 -47.63
CA SER A 14 -17.12 1.30 -47.73
C SER A 14 -18.28 1.91 -46.97
N ILE A 15 -18.02 2.47 -45.79
CA ILE A 15 -19.04 3.15 -45.00
C ILE A 15 -19.08 4.61 -45.41
N LEU A 16 -20.25 5.04 -45.87
CA LEU A 16 -20.54 6.46 -46.02
C LEU A 16 -20.92 6.98 -44.64
N THR A 17 -20.03 7.78 -44.07
CA THR A 17 -20.34 8.64 -42.94
C THR A 17 -20.52 10.04 -43.49
N SER A 18 -21.43 10.84 -42.93
CA SER A 18 -21.53 12.25 -43.29
C SER A 18 -20.17 12.91 -43.05
N SER A 19 -19.43 13.16 -44.13
CA SER A 19 -18.13 13.82 -44.14
C SER A 19 -18.26 15.34 -43.96
N GLY A 20 -19.30 15.77 -43.25
CA GLY A 20 -19.59 17.17 -42.97
C GLY A 20 -18.99 17.56 -41.63
N VAL A 21 -18.19 18.63 -41.63
CA VAL A 21 -17.86 19.37 -40.41
C VAL A 21 -19.16 19.97 -39.88
N HIS A 22 -19.90 19.21 -39.07
CA HIS A 22 -21.01 19.74 -38.29
C HIS A 22 -20.42 20.47 -37.08
N THR A 23 -19.90 21.68 -37.31
CA THR A 23 -19.58 22.61 -36.23
C THR A 23 -20.87 23.16 -35.66
N GLU A 24 -21.48 22.42 -34.74
CA GLU A 24 -22.53 22.96 -33.90
C GLU A 24 -22.00 24.14 -33.09
N ARG A 25 -22.75 25.25 -33.03
CA ARG A 25 -22.34 26.44 -32.25
C ARG A 25 -22.38 26.22 -30.74
N LYS A 26 -22.95 25.11 -30.24
CA LYS A 26 -23.11 24.83 -28.81
C LYS A 26 -22.50 23.47 -28.45
N LEU A 27 -21.16 23.43 -28.43
CA LEU A 27 -20.37 22.30 -27.94
C LEU A 27 -20.71 22.01 -26.47
N VAL A 28 -21.04 20.77 -26.14
CA VAL A 28 -21.30 20.31 -24.76
C VAL A 28 -20.01 19.84 -24.09
N LEU A 29 -19.18 19.08 -24.82
CA LEU A 29 -17.93 18.53 -24.30
C LEU A 29 -16.95 18.21 -25.44
N GLU A 30 -15.65 18.42 -25.23
CA GLU A 30 -14.58 17.94 -26.12
C GLU A 30 -13.57 17.12 -25.30
N ILE A 31 -13.15 15.98 -25.83
CA ILE A 31 -12.16 15.09 -25.20
C ILE A 31 -11.11 14.68 -26.23
N ARG A 32 -9.82 14.73 -25.83
CA ARG A 32 -8.73 14.10 -26.58
C ARG A 32 -8.55 12.67 -26.09
N CYS A 33 -8.56 11.70 -26.99
CA CYS A 33 -8.50 10.28 -26.62
C CYS A 33 -7.66 9.48 -27.61
N LEU A 34 -7.49 8.19 -27.33
CA LEU A 34 -6.96 7.23 -28.31
C LEU A 34 -8.15 6.53 -28.98
N TYR A 35 -8.33 6.76 -30.27
CA TYR A 35 -9.26 6.00 -31.10
C TYR A 35 -8.61 4.68 -31.49
N VAL A 36 -9.28 3.56 -31.22
CA VAL A 36 -8.69 2.24 -31.44
C VAL A 36 -9.11 1.63 -32.77
N ALA A 37 -10.41 1.44 -32.98
CA ALA A 37 -10.97 0.87 -34.20
C ALA A 37 -12.49 1.13 -34.26
N THR A 38 -13.07 1.03 -35.46
CA THR A 38 -14.50 0.75 -35.63
C THR A 38 -14.65 -0.59 -36.33
N THR A 39 -15.57 -1.42 -35.83
CA THR A 39 -15.89 -2.74 -36.40
C THR A 39 -17.39 -2.85 -36.62
N PRO A 40 -17.86 -3.81 -37.44
CA PRO A 40 -19.25 -4.23 -37.37
C PRO A 40 -19.62 -4.64 -35.95
N ARG A 41 -20.87 -4.39 -35.56
CA ARG A 41 -21.37 -4.71 -34.23
C ARG A 41 -21.26 -6.22 -33.96
N ASP A 42 -20.87 -6.56 -32.74
CA ASP A 42 -20.66 -7.93 -32.25
C ASP A 42 -19.50 -8.71 -32.91
N GLU A 43 -18.69 -8.07 -33.77
CA GLU A 43 -17.47 -8.67 -34.30
C GLU A 43 -16.26 -8.45 -33.37
N PRO A 44 -15.31 -9.40 -33.33
CA PRO A 44 -14.11 -9.26 -32.51
C PRO A 44 -13.20 -8.14 -33.04
N LEU A 45 -12.56 -7.43 -32.12
CA LEU A 45 -11.56 -6.37 -32.38
C LEU A 45 -10.30 -6.84 -33.13
N GLU A 46 -10.18 -8.16 -33.35
CA GLU A 46 -9.06 -8.80 -34.01
C GLU A 46 -9.08 -8.54 -35.53
N ARG A 47 -8.58 -7.37 -35.93
CA ARG A 47 -8.17 -7.03 -37.31
C ARG A 47 -9.29 -6.88 -38.34
N LEU A 48 -10.31 -6.10 -38.01
CA LEU A 48 -11.19 -5.49 -39.00
C LEU A 48 -10.97 -3.97 -38.95
N ALA A 49 -10.27 -3.45 -39.96
CA ALA A 49 -10.19 -2.02 -40.22
C ALA A 49 -11.21 -1.72 -41.32
N ILE A 50 -12.20 -0.89 -41.02
CA ILE A 50 -13.17 -0.44 -42.00
C ILE A 50 -12.52 0.69 -42.82
N PRO A 51 -12.44 0.57 -44.16
CA PRO A 51 -11.91 1.64 -45.01
C PRO A 51 -12.59 2.98 -44.76
N GLY A 52 -11.80 4.05 -44.60
CA GLY A 52 -12.30 5.41 -44.31
C GLY A 52 -12.45 5.73 -42.82
N LEU A 53 -12.26 4.76 -41.93
CA LEU A 53 -12.17 4.98 -40.48
C LEU A 53 -10.77 4.62 -39.99
N ALA A 54 -10.21 5.46 -39.13
CA ALA A 54 -8.86 5.29 -38.62
C ALA A 54 -8.67 3.94 -37.90
N PHE A 55 -7.41 3.50 -37.77
CA PHE A 55 -7.04 2.40 -36.89
C PHE A 55 -5.88 2.87 -36.00
N ARG A 56 -6.09 2.87 -34.68
CA ARG A 56 -5.12 3.27 -33.66
C ARG A 56 -4.51 4.66 -33.89
N ALA A 57 -5.33 5.70 -33.77
CA ALA A 57 -4.90 7.09 -33.91
C ALA A 57 -5.29 7.92 -32.69
N ARG A 58 -4.55 8.99 -32.42
CA ARG A 58 -5.05 10.04 -31.51
C ARG A 58 -6.28 10.66 -32.13
N ALA A 59 -7.31 10.92 -31.35
CA ALA A 59 -8.54 11.52 -31.85
C ALA A 59 -9.07 12.59 -30.92
N ARG A 60 -9.73 13.59 -31.50
CA ARG A 60 -10.61 14.50 -30.78
C ARG A 60 -12.05 13.96 -30.89
N VAL A 61 -12.74 13.92 -29.77
CA VAL A 61 -14.15 13.52 -29.68
C VAL A 61 -14.95 14.69 -29.13
N SER A 62 -15.91 15.16 -29.89
CA SER A 62 -16.75 16.31 -29.53
C SER A 62 -18.19 15.87 -29.41
N LEU A 63 -18.83 16.23 -28.30
CA LEU A 63 -20.26 16.03 -28.04
C LEU A 63 -21.01 17.34 -28.26
N GLY A 64 -21.94 17.33 -29.20
CA GLY A 64 -22.93 18.37 -29.42
C GLY A 64 -24.32 17.95 -28.95
N ALA A 65 -25.29 18.84 -29.11
CA ALA A 65 -26.70 18.55 -28.90
C ALA A 65 -27.26 17.60 -29.97
N SER A 66 -26.74 17.65 -31.20
CA SER A 66 -27.20 16.80 -32.32
C SER A 66 -26.40 15.52 -32.55
N GLY A 67 -25.24 15.33 -31.89
CA GLY A 67 -24.47 14.11 -32.07
C GLY A 67 -23.05 14.14 -31.52
N ILE A 68 -22.26 13.14 -31.92
CA ILE A 68 -20.87 12.92 -31.55
C ILE A 68 -20.00 13.06 -32.80
N THR A 69 -19.00 13.94 -32.77
CA THR A 69 -17.97 14.03 -33.81
C THR A 69 -16.71 13.30 -33.35
N LEU A 70 -16.20 12.39 -34.18
CA LEU A 70 -14.93 11.69 -34.01
C LEU A 70 -13.94 12.22 -35.06
N GLU A 71 -12.83 12.80 -34.62
CA GLU A 71 -11.78 13.36 -35.49
C GLU A 71 -10.44 12.68 -35.22
N PRO A 72 -10.14 11.54 -35.86
CA PRO A 72 -8.83 10.92 -35.77
C PRO A 72 -7.77 11.75 -36.50
N GLN A 73 -6.57 11.86 -35.93
CA GLN A 73 -5.47 12.66 -36.47
C GLN A 73 -4.98 12.08 -37.80
N GLY A 74 -5.03 12.89 -38.86
CA GLY A 74 -4.54 12.52 -40.20
C GLY A 74 -5.55 11.75 -41.07
N GLU A 75 -6.79 11.60 -40.61
CA GLU A 75 -7.85 10.85 -41.27
C GLU A 75 -9.13 11.70 -41.38
N GLN A 76 -10.16 11.18 -42.08
CA GLN A 76 -11.46 11.85 -42.19
C GLN A 76 -12.22 11.85 -40.86
N SER A 77 -12.92 12.95 -40.59
CA SER A 77 -13.82 13.07 -39.44
C SER A 77 -15.13 12.31 -39.65
N THR A 78 -15.65 11.70 -38.60
CA THR A 78 -16.93 10.98 -38.60
C THR A 78 -17.93 11.66 -37.67
N PHE A 79 -19.12 11.97 -38.16
CA PHE A 79 -20.22 12.46 -37.35
C PHE A 79 -21.24 11.34 -37.10
N ILE A 80 -21.67 11.19 -35.86
CA ILE A 80 -22.68 10.22 -35.42
C ILE A 80 -23.84 11.00 -34.81
N ALA A 81 -24.98 11.06 -35.51
CA ALA A 81 -26.16 11.74 -35.01
C ALA A 81 -26.69 11.05 -33.74
N THR A 82 -27.26 11.83 -32.81
CA THR A 82 -27.83 11.30 -31.56
C THR A 82 -28.89 10.22 -31.83
N THR A 83 -29.64 10.34 -32.93
CA THR A 83 -30.65 9.37 -33.38
C THR A 83 -30.08 8.03 -33.82
N ASP A 84 -28.80 7.99 -34.19
CA ASP A 84 -28.12 6.79 -34.67
C ASP A 84 -27.23 6.14 -33.61
N VAL A 85 -27.01 6.80 -32.47
CA VAL A 85 -26.38 6.18 -31.29
C VAL A 85 -27.35 5.16 -30.69
N ARG A 86 -26.93 3.90 -30.61
CA ARG A 86 -27.70 2.82 -29.99
C ARG A 86 -27.37 2.67 -28.52
N ARG A 87 -26.08 2.71 -28.19
CA ARG A 87 -25.60 2.46 -26.83
C ARG A 87 -24.18 3.00 -26.65
N VAL A 88 -23.88 3.47 -25.45
CA VAL A 88 -22.51 3.72 -25.00
C VAL A 88 -22.24 2.83 -23.78
N ARG A 89 -21.12 2.12 -23.76
CA ARG A 89 -20.79 1.15 -22.70
C ARG A 89 -19.29 0.98 -22.51
N ALA A 90 -18.89 0.49 -21.35
CA ALA A 90 -17.56 -0.07 -21.18
C ALA A 90 -17.43 -1.37 -22.00
N ALA A 91 -16.32 -1.54 -22.72
CA ALA A 91 -16.08 -2.73 -23.51
C ALA A 91 -15.34 -3.79 -22.68
N ASN A 92 -15.79 -5.04 -22.76
CA ASN A 92 -15.13 -6.18 -22.12
C ASN A 92 -14.03 -6.81 -22.98
N ALA A 93 -13.65 -6.16 -24.08
CA ALA A 93 -12.70 -6.69 -25.03
C ALA A 93 -11.27 -6.21 -24.73
N THR A 94 -10.31 -7.12 -24.94
CA THR A 94 -8.87 -6.89 -24.76
C THR A 94 -8.21 -6.75 -26.12
N ILE A 95 -7.30 -5.78 -26.26
CA ILE A 95 -6.56 -5.56 -27.52
C ILE A 95 -5.08 -5.81 -27.30
N ASP A 96 -4.52 -6.81 -27.98
CA ASP A 96 -3.09 -7.19 -27.94
C ASP A 96 -2.51 -7.26 -26.50
N ARG A 97 -3.31 -7.69 -25.51
CA ARG A 97 -2.95 -7.73 -24.07
C ARG A 97 -2.64 -6.36 -23.43
N SER A 98 -2.88 -5.26 -24.14
CA SER A 98 -2.50 -3.89 -23.72
C SER A 98 -3.62 -3.08 -23.07
N ALA A 99 -4.87 -3.53 -23.19
CA ALA A 99 -6.06 -2.88 -22.64
C ALA A 99 -6.89 -3.92 -21.89
N GLY A 100 -7.02 -3.79 -20.57
CA GLY A 100 -7.82 -4.72 -19.75
C GLY A 100 -9.33 -4.57 -19.98
N PRO A 101 -10.16 -5.55 -19.57
CA PRO A 101 -11.62 -5.42 -19.61
C PRO A 101 -12.10 -4.13 -18.94
N GLY A 102 -13.04 -3.42 -19.56
CA GLY A 102 -13.58 -2.16 -19.05
C GLY A 102 -12.69 -0.93 -19.22
N SER A 103 -11.52 -1.06 -19.85
CA SER A 103 -10.61 0.07 -20.12
C SER A 103 -10.94 0.87 -21.38
N LEU A 104 -11.83 0.34 -22.24
CA LEU A 104 -12.29 0.98 -23.46
C LEU A 104 -13.77 1.38 -23.33
N THR A 105 -14.12 2.50 -23.94
CA THR A 105 -15.51 2.90 -24.20
C THR A 105 -15.89 2.44 -25.60
N ALA A 106 -16.99 1.69 -25.70
CA ALA A 106 -17.62 1.29 -26.95
C ALA A 106 -18.87 2.14 -27.20
N ILE A 107 -18.95 2.73 -28.39
CA ILE A 107 -20.13 3.42 -28.89
C ILE A 107 -20.72 2.52 -29.99
N ASP A 108 -21.89 1.95 -29.73
CA ASP A 108 -22.65 1.20 -30.73
C ASP A 108 -23.57 2.20 -31.48
N TRP A 109 -23.48 2.24 -32.81
CA TRP A 109 -24.21 3.21 -33.65
C TRP A 109 -24.55 2.63 -35.03
N ARG A 110 -25.44 3.31 -35.77
CA ARG A 110 -25.85 2.92 -37.12
C ARG A 110 -25.34 3.91 -38.17
N ALA A 111 -24.68 3.40 -39.22
CA ALA A 111 -24.24 4.22 -40.35
C ALA A 111 -25.39 4.61 -41.28
N GLU A 112 -25.16 5.59 -42.16
CA GLU A 112 -26.12 6.02 -43.19
C GLU A 112 -26.49 4.87 -44.15
N THR A 113 -25.55 3.95 -44.37
CA THR A 113 -25.76 2.71 -45.16
C THR A 113 -26.71 1.72 -44.48
N GLY A 114 -27.08 1.95 -43.21
CA GLY A 114 -27.94 1.07 -42.41
C GLY A 114 -27.19 0.01 -41.59
N GLU A 115 -25.86 -0.05 -41.70
CA GLU A 115 -25.03 -1.00 -40.96
C GLU A 115 -24.87 -0.61 -39.49
N GLU A 116 -24.88 -1.61 -38.60
CA GLU A 116 -24.66 -1.44 -37.17
C GLU A 116 -23.17 -1.64 -36.85
N LEU A 117 -22.56 -0.66 -36.21
CA LEU A 117 -21.13 -0.54 -35.96
C LEU A 117 -20.84 -0.32 -34.48
N THR A 118 -19.61 -0.64 -34.07
CA THR A 118 -19.07 -0.30 -32.76
C THR A 118 -17.74 0.44 -32.91
N SER A 119 -17.67 1.68 -32.43
CA SER A 119 -16.43 2.45 -32.32
C SER A 119 -15.83 2.31 -30.93
N PHE A 120 -14.55 1.94 -30.86
CA PHE A 120 -13.82 1.72 -29.61
C PHE A 120 -12.82 2.85 -29.34
N LEU A 121 -12.97 3.50 -28.19
CA LEU A 121 -12.19 4.65 -27.76
C LEU A 121 -11.60 4.38 -26.38
N ARG A 122 -10.33 4.72 -26.17
CA ARG A 122 -9.78 4.88 -24.82
C ARG A 122 -9.89 6.35 -24.43
N ILE A 123 -11.05 6.71 -23.88
CA ILE A 123 -11.28 8.02 -23.29
C ILE A 123 -10.39 8.12 -22.04
N PRO A 124 -9.50 9.12 -21.94
CA PRO A 124 -8.80 9.37 -20.69
C PRO A 124 -9.87 9.57 -19.62
N ARG A 125 -9.86 8.73 -18.59
CA ARG A 125 -10.67 9.02 -17.40
C ARG A 125 -10.26 10.41 -16.92
N ARG A 126 -11.21 11.16 -16.37
CA ARG A 126 -11.08 12.56 -15.92
C ARG A 126 -9.87 12.88 -15.02
N HIS A 127 -9.10 11.87 -14.62
CA HIS A 127 -7.83 11.96 -13.91
C HIS A 127 -6.65 12.50 -14.74
N ASP A 128 -6.79 12.71 -16.06
CA ASP A 128 -5.77 13.46 -16.81
C ASP A 128 -5.94 15.00 -16.63
N ARG A 129 -5.52 15.45 -15.44
CA ARG A 129 -4.88 16.74 -15.13
C ARG A 129 -5.70 18.04 -15.07
N THR A 130 -6.45 18.18 -13.98
CA THR A 130 -6.63 19.48 -13.28
C THR A 130 -6.53 19.42 -11.75
N ALA A 131 -6.43 18.25 -11.11
CA ALA A 131 -6.71 18.12 -9.67
C ALA A 131 -5.61 18.57 -8.69
N PHE A 132 -4.36 18.79 -9.12
CA PHE A 132 -3.21 19.00 -8.21
C PHE A 132 -2.44 20.30 -8.50
N THR A 133 -3.16 21.38 -8.79
CA THR A 133 -2.56 22.73 -8.92
C THR A 133 -2.86 23.62 -7.72
N GLU A 134 -3.75 23.20 -6.83
CA GLU A 134 -4.09 23.98 -5.64
C GLU A 134 -2.90 24.02 -4.68
N ALA A 135 -2.71 25.19 -4.05
CA ALA A 135 -1.66 25.38 -3.07
C ALA A 135 -1.87 24.42 -1.89
N SER A 136 -0.78 23.79 -1.46
CA SER A 136 -0.74 22.99 -0.24
C SER A 136 0.56 23.27 0.49
N VAL A 137 0.54 23.21 1.81
CA VAL A 137 1.69 23.51 2.65
C VAL A 137 1.84 22.47 3.77
N LEU A 138 3.07 21.99 3.93
CA LEU A 138 3.51 21.27 5.12
C LEU A 138 4.00 22.29 6.14
N VAL A 139 3.53 22.19 7.37
CA VAL A 139 4.03 22.94 8.53
C VAL A 139 4.52 21.95 9.57
N LEU A 140 5.75 22.15 10.04
CA LEU A 140 6.37 21.35 11.09
C LEU A 140 6.19 22.01 12.47
N GLU A 141 6.32 21.21 13.52
CA GLU A 141 6.26 21.64 14.92
C GLU A 141 7.21 22.78 15.27
N ASP A 142 8.37 22.85 14.61
CA ASP A 142 9.37 23.91 14.80
C ASP A 142 9.10 25.18 13.96
N GLY A 143 7.97 25.23 13.26
CA GLY A 143 7.58 26.35 12.39
C GLY A 143 8.16 26.30 10.98
N THR A 144 8.95 25.28 10.64
CA THR A 144 9.45 25.09 9.27
C THR A 144 8.30 24.81 8.31
N ARG A 145 8.38 25.37 7.08
CA ARG A 145 7.32 25.26 6.08
C ARG A 145 7.83 24.79 4.73
N TYR A 146 7.03 23.99 4.05
CA TYR A 146 7.29 23.55 2.68
C TYR A 146 6.02 23.70 1.84
N VAL A 147 6.06 24.60 0.87
CA VAL A 147 4.95 24.85 -0.06
C VAL A 147 5.08 23.91 -1.25
N GLY A 148 3.98 23.24 -1.58
CA GLY A 148 3.86 22.38 -2.74
C GLY A 148 2.45 22.48 -3.32
N ARG A 149 1.97 21.35 -3.80
CA ARG A 149 0.66 21.21 -4.44
C ARG A 149 -0.15 20.14 -3.73
N SER A 150 -1.46 20.29 -3.71
CA SER A 150 -2.35 19.25 -3.19
C SER A 150 -2.09 17.90 -3.88
N PHE A 151 -2.25 16.81 -3.13
CA PHE A 151 -2.19 15.44 -3.65
C PHE A 151 -3.10 14.56 -2.81
N GLY A 152 -4.02 13.81 -3.42
CA GLY A 152 -5.07 13.12 -2.66
C GLY A 152 -6.23 14.06 -2.29
N ALA A 153 -6.82 13.85 -1.12
CA ALA A 153 -7.96 14.64 -0.64
C ALA A 153 -7.56 16.07 -0.24
N SER A 154 -8.48 17.03 -0.39
CA SER A 154 -8.33 18.41 0.09
C SER A 154 -8.77 18.55 1.55
N GLY A 155 -8.12 19.44 2.30
CA GLY A 155 -8.36 19.73 3.72
C GLY A 155 -7.07 19.82 4.53
N ALA A 156 -7.18 19.59 5.83
CA ALA A 156 -6.06 19.54 6.77
C ALA A 156 -5.93 18.17 7.44
N THR A 157 -4.70 17.71 7.65
CA THR A 157 -4.38 16.52 8.44
C THR A 157 -3.18 16.77 9.35
N PHE A 158 -3.07 15.97 10.41
CA PHE A 158 -2.03 16.10 11.43
C PHE A 158 -1.48 14.73 11.81
N GLY A 159 -0.21 14.69 12.18
CA GLY A 159 0.44 13.47 12.63
C GLY A 159 1.91 13.68 12.93
N GLU A 160 2.59 12.62 13.34
CA GLU A 160 4.05 12.63 13.40
C GLU A 160 4.63 12.46 11.98
N ILE A 161 5.47 13.40 11.53
CA ILE A 161 6.12 13.28 10.23
C ILE A 161 7.28 12.31 10.28
N VAL A 162 7.29 11.39 9.31
CA VAL A 162 8.32 10.37 9.16
C VAL A 162 8.70 10.25 7.69
N PHE A 163 9.87 9.67 7.38
CA PHE A 163 10.27 9.39 6.01
C PHE A 163 10.53 7.90 5.82
N ALA A 164 10.19 7.37 4.64
CA ALA A 164 10.43 5.98 4.25
C ALA A 164 11.36 5.92 3.02
N THR A 165 12.39 5.08 3.09
CA THR A 165 13.43 4.98 2.05
C THR A 165 13.11 3.99 0.93
N GLY A 166 11.98 3.29 1.00
CA GLY A 166 11.54 2.34 -0.02
C GLY A 166 11.39 2.99 -1.39
N MET A 167 12.08 2.43 -2.40
CA MET A 167 11.97 2.88 -3.79
C MET A 167 10.80 2.23 -4.55
N SER A 168 10.24 1.18 -3.97
CA SER A 168 9.06 0.47 -4.42
C SER A 168 8.17 0.16 -3.22
N GLY A 169 6.96 -0.31 -3.46
CA GLY A 169 6.10 -0.78 -2.38
C GLY A 169 5.39 0.32 -1.59
N TYR A 170 5.07 1.44 -2.26
CA TYR A 170 4.38 2.55 -1.61
C TYR A 170 2.95 2.16 -1.21
N GLN A 171 2.29 1.24 -1.92
CA GLN A 171 0.96 0.78 -1.58
C GLN A 171 0.97 -0.02 -0.27
N GLU A 172 1.88 -0.98 -0.18
CA GLU A 172 2.10 -1.81 1.00
C GLU A 172 2.49 -0.93 2.20
N THR A 173 3.33 0.08 1.96
CA THR A 173 3.68 1.12 2.96
C THR A 173 2.44 1.89 3.42
N LEU A 174 1.59 2.35 2.51
CA LEU A 174 0.38 3.12 2.85
C LEU A 174 -0.65 2.30 3.64
N THR A 175 -0.66 0.99 3.42
CA THR A 175 -1.64 0.06 3.99
C THR A 175 -1.09 -0.74 5.17
N ASP A 176 0.15 -0.48 5.59
CA ASP A 176 0.72 -0.97 6.85
C ASP A 176 0.08 -0.20 8.05
N PRO A 177 -0.64 -0.90 8.95
CA PRO A 177 -1.26 -0.28 10.11
C PRO A 177 -0.29 0.43 11.07
N SER A 178 0.99 0.10 11.03
CA SER A 178 2.02 0.70 11.88
C SER A 178 2.24 2.19 11.61
N TYR A 179 1.79 2.70 10.44
CA TYR A 179 1.81 4.13 10.12
C TYR A 179 0.58 4.92 10.62
N ALA A 180 -0.33 4.30 11.37
CA ALA A 180 -1.47 5.04 11.94
C ALA A 180 -0.99 6.23 12.78
N GLY A 181 -1.57 7.41 12.53
CA GLY A 181 -1.18 8.66 13.20
C GLY A 181 0.09 9.32 12.66
N GLN A 182 0.65 8.83 11.56
CA GLN A 182 1.88 9.37 10.95
C GLN A 182 1.61 9.98 9.57
N ILE A 183 2.34 11.06 9.27
CA ILE A 183 2.44 11.62 7.92
C ILE A 183 3.69 11.03 7.27
N VAL A 184 3.50 10.24 6.22
CA VAL A 184 4.60 9.51 5.57
C VAL A 184 5.13 10.28 4.37
N LEU A 185 6.43 10.54 4.36
CA LEU A 185 7.16 11.10 3.24
C LEU A 185 7.96 10.01 2.52
N MET A 186 7.78 9.87 1.21
CA MET A 186 8.63 9.00 0.40
C MET A 186 9.91 9.72 -0.02
N THR A 187 11.07 9.11 0.22
CA THR A 187 12.33 9.65 -0.31
C THR A 187 12.48 9.38 -1.81
N ALA A 188 11.86 8.30 -2.30
CA ALA A 188 11.80 7.98 -3.71
C ALA A 188 11.10 9.11 -4.49
N PRO A 189 11.71 9.67 -5.55
CA PRO A 189 11.20 10.89 -6.16
C PRO A 189 9.90 10.66 -6.96
N HIS A 190 9.76 9.49 -7.58
CA HIS A 190 8.60 9.13 -8.39
C HIS A 190 7.75 8.08 -7.67
N VAL A 191 6.50 8.43 -7.38
CA VAL A 191 5.58 7.58 -6.62
C VAL A 191 4.25 7.49 -7.36
N GLY A 192 3.60 6.31 -7.36
CA GLY A 192 2.34 6.08 -8.10
C GLY A 192 2.50 5.55 -9.53
N ASN A 193 3.74 5.26 -9.95
CA ASN A 193 4.05 4.74 -11.30
C ASN A 193 3.39 3.39 -11.62
N THR A 194 3.19 2.54 -10.61
CA THR A 194 2.54 1.24 -10.74
C THR A 194 1.04 1.24 -10.40
N GLY A 195 0.48 2.41 -10.03
CA GLY A 195 -0.90 2.52 -9.57
C GLY A 195 -1.17 1.70 -8.30
N MET A 196 -2.44 1.37 -8.09
CA MET A 196 -2.93 0.57 -6.97
C MET A 196 -3.67 -0.67 -7.48
N ASN A 197 -3.72 -1.72 -6.67
CA ASN A 197 -4.47 -2.95 -6.93
C ASN A 197 -4.90 -3.62 -5.62
N ASP A 198 -5.86 -4.54 -5.64
CA ASP A 198 -6.36 -5.13 -4.40
C ASP A 198 -5.42 -6.19 -3.78
N ASP A 199 -4.47 -6.73 -4.55
CA ASP A 199 -3.60 -7.82 -4.09
C ASP A 199 -2.42 -7.32 -3.23
N ASP A 200 -1.92 -6.10 -3.47
CA ASP A 200 -0.79 -5.52 -2.72
C ASP A 200 -1.24 -4.79 -1.43
N MET A 201 -2.45 -5.07 -0.95
CA MET A 201 -3.00 -4.48 0.28
C MET A 201 -2.54 -5.27 1.51
N GLU A 202 -1.76 -4.63 2.39
CA GLU A 202 -1.31 -5.26 3.64
C GLU A 202 -2.33 -5.17 4.77
N SER A 203 -3.44 -4.48 4.54
CA SER A 203 -4.59 -4.45 5.43
C SER A 203 -5.85 -3.91 4.72
N LYS A 204 -6.92 -3.64 5.47
CA LYS A 204 -8.23 -3.26 4.91
C LYS A 204 -8.28 -1.85 4.31
N ARG A 205 -7.32 -0.96 4.62
CA ARG A 205 -7.35 0.46 4.21
C ARG A 205 -5.96 1.11 4.26
N ILE A 206 -5.88 2.35 3.80
CA ILE A 206 -4.72 3.23 4.00
C ILE A 206 -4.74 3.75 5.44
N TRP A 207 -3.61 3.65 6.13
CA TRP A 207 -3.48 4.01 7.55
C TRP A 207 -2.73 5.30 7.82
N VAL A 208 -1.94 5.78 6.86
CA VAL A 208 -1.21 7.05 7.02
C VAL A 208 -2.21 8.20 7.23
N SER A 209 -1.88 9.11 8.13
CA SER A 209 -2.66 10.34 8.34
C SER A 209 -2.50 11.32 7.19
N GLY A 210 -1.35 11.30 6.52
CA GLY A 210 -1.10 12.07 5.30
C GLY A 210 0.10 11.53 4.53
N PHE A 211 0.25 11.98 3.28
CA PHE A 211 1.25 11.43 2.37
C PHE A 211 1.99 12.48 1.57
N ILE A 212 3.32 12.41 1.54
CA ILE A 212 4.19 13.42 0.93
C ILE A 212 5.11 12.79 -0.12
N VAL A 213 5.10 13.36 -1.33
CA VAL A 213 5.89 12.88 -2.47
C VAL A 213 6.58 14.03 -3.20
N ARG A 214 7.71 13.74 -3.85
CA ARG A 214 8.39 14.75 -4.69
C ARG A 214 7.66 14.97 -6.01
N GLU A 215 7.37 13.90 -6.73
CA GLU A 215 6.73 13.94 -8.04
C GLU A 215 5.77 12.74 -8.19
N PRO A 216 4.45 12.95 -8.05
CA PRO A 216 3.48 11.90 -8.32
C PRO A 216 3.55 11.50 -9.80
N SER A 217 3.39 10.21 -10.09
CA SER A 217 3.46 9.72 -11.46
C SER A 217 2.33 10.30 -12.30
N ARG A 218 2.69 10.87 -13.45
CA ARG A 218 1.72 11.43 -14.40
C ARG A 218 0.90 10.35 -15.12
N ILE A 219 1.45 9.15 -15.24
CA ILE A 219 0.83 8.01 -15.91
C ILE A 219 1.03 6.79 -15.02
N VAL A 220 -0.03 6.01 -14.88
CA VAL A 220 0.02 4.69 -14.27
C VAL A 220 0.30 3.66 -15.37
N SER A 221 1.35 2.87 -15.20
CA SER A 221 1.80 1.91 -16.23
C SER A 221 2.31 0.62 -15.60
N ASN A 222 1.39 -0.21 -15.12
CA ASN A 222 1.66 -1.57 -14.68
C ASN A 222 0.46 -2.46 -15.05
N PHE A 223 0.72 -3.69 -15.51
CA PHE A 223 -0.34 -4.62 -15.92
C PHE A 223 -1.26 -5.05 -14.75
N ARG A 224 -0.77 -4.99 -13.50
CA ARG A 224 -1.52 -5.28 -12.28
C ARG A 224 -2.38 -4.10 -11.82
N SER A 225 -2.13 -2.89 -12.33
CA SER A 225 -2.83 -1.71 -11.87
C SER A 225 -4.32 -1.78 -12.20
N GLN A 226 -5.14 -1.50 -11.19
CA GLN A 226 -6.59 -1.40 -11.31
C GLN A 226 -7.04 0.07 -11.17
N ARG A 227 -6.30 0.87 -10.40
CA ARG A 227 -6.59 2.27 -10.05
C ARG A 227 -5.31 3.09 -9.98
N SER A 228 -5.41 4.42 -9.94
CA SER A 228 -4.27 5.27 -9.63
C SER A 228 -4.10 5.44 -8.12
N LEU A 229 -2.92 5.91 -7.70
CA LEU A 229 -2.66 6.17 -6.29
C LEU A 229 -3.50 7.34 -5.76
N ASP A 230 -3.62 8.40 -6.55
CA ASP A 230 -4.42 9.57 -6.19
C ASP A 230 -5.92 9.27 -6.08
N ASP A 231 -6.46 8.39 -6.92
CA ASP A 231 -7.83 7.89 -6.80
C ASP A 231 -8.07 7.28 -5.40
N ASP A 232 -7.17 6.39 -4.95
CA ASP A 232 -7.30 5.70 -3.66
C ASP A 232 -7.08 6.66 -2.47
N LEU A 233 -6.18 7.64 -2.60
CA LEU A 233 -5.99 8.69 -1.58
C LEU A 233 -7.24 9.56 -1.44
N VAL A 234 -7.83 10.02 -2.55
CA VAL A 234 -9.07 10.82 -2.54
C VAL A 234 -10.23 10.00 -1.96
N ALA A 235 -10.40 8.76 -2.42
CA ALA A 235 -11.49 7.89 -1.99
C ALA A 235 -11.47 7.60 -0.48
N GLN A 236 -10.28 7.57 0.14
CA GLN A 236 -10.12 7.31 1.57
C GLN A 236 -9.89 8.59 2.40
N GLY A 237 -10.01 9.78 1.79
CA GLY A 237 -9.87 11.05 2.50
C GLY A 237 -8.45 11.35 2.99
N VAL A 238 -7.42 10.77 2.36
CA VAL A 238 -6.03 10.98 2.75
C VAL A 238 -5.49 12.26 2.13
N VAL A 239 -5.17 13.23 2.97
CA VAL A 239 -4.59 14.51 2.55
C VAL A 239 -3.10 14.33 2.28
N GLY A 240 -2.63 14.87 1.16
CA GLY A 240 -1.24 14.75 0.76
C GLY A 240 -0.65 15.99 0.10
N LEU A 241 0.65 15.93 -0.11
CA LEU A 241 1.47 17.02 -0.60
C LEU A 241 2.45 16.52 -1.66
N ALA A 242 2.43 17.17 -2.82
CA ALA A 242 3.34 16.89 -3.93
C ALA A 242 4.21 18.10 -4.27
N GLY A 243 5.33 17.86 -4.97
CA GLY A 243 6.16 18.93 -5.53
C GLY A 243 7.11 19.60 -4.54
N VAL A 244 7.28 19.05 -3.34
CA VAL A 244 8.21 19.55 -2.33
C VAL A 244 9.58 18.88 -2.42
N ASP A 245 10.63 19.54 -1.92
CA ASP A 245 11.95 18.94 -1.76
C ASP A 245 11.94 17.91 -0.61
N THR A 246 11.56 16.68 -0.95
CA THR A 246 11.51 15.57 0.00
C THR A 246 12.89 15.25 0.61
N ARG A 247 13.99 15.57 -0.09
CA ARG A 247 15.34 15.40 0.45
C ARG A 247 15.65 16.43 1.53
N ALA A 248 15.26 17.69 1.33
CA ALA A 248 15.42 18.74 2.34
C ALA A 248 14.62 18.37 3.61
N ILE A 249 13.37 17.96 3.46
CA ILE A 249 12.51 17.53 4.58
C ILE A 249 13.12 16.30 5.29
N THR A 250 13.56 15.29 4.53
CA THR A 250 14.23 14.11 5.10
C THR A 250 15.45 14.48 5.94
N ARG A 251 16.31 15.38 5.42
CA ARG A 251 17.48 15.86 6.17
C ARG A 251 17.08 16.61 7.43
N HIS A 252 16.01 17.39 7.37
CA HIS A 252 15.47 18.12 8.50
C HIS A 252 15.02 17.18 9.62
N ILE A 253 14.18 16.18 9.29
CA ILE A 253 13.71 15.15 10.23
C ILE A 253 14.89 14.35 10.78
N ARG A 254 15.87 13.98 9.94
CA ARG A 254 17.06 13.25 10.41
C ARG A 254 17.88 14.05 11.42
N SER A 255 17.95 15.38 11.27
CA SER A 255 18.73 16.26 12.15
C SER A 255 18.01 16.65 13.43
N HIS A 256 16.68 16.78 13.40
CA HIS A 256 15.88 17.29 14.53
C HIS A 256 14.95 16.24 15.16
N GLY A 257 14.89 15.04 14.57
CA GLY A 257 13.99 13.97 14.94
C GLY A 257 12.62 14.05 14.25
N ALA A 258 11.85 12.97 14.37
CA ALA A 258 10.43 12.94 14.03
C ALA A 258 9.66 13.87 14.98
N MET A 259 8.69 14.60 14.43
CA MET A 259 7.99 15.66 15.15
C MET A 259 6.56 15.79 14.63
N ARG A 260 5.73 16.59 15.30
CA ARG A 260 4.38 16.86 14.79
C ARG A 260 4.46 17.68 13.51
N ALA A 261 3.52 17.41 12.62
CA ALA A 261 3.34 18.15 11.38
C ALA A 261 1.87 18.23 11.00
N GLY A 262 1.58 19.16 10.11
CA GLY A 262 0.28 19.24 9.44
C GLY A 262 0.44 19.54 7.95
N ILE A 263 -0.40 18.91 7.14
CA ILE A 263 -0.58 19.26 5.72
C ILE A 263 -1.87 20.04 5.61
N PHE A 264 -1.82 21.20 4.97
CA PHE A 264 -2.96 22.08 4.75
C PHE A 264 -3.13 22.32 3.26
N SER A 265 -4.32 22.08 2.72
CA SER A 265 -4.63 22.22 1.29
C SER A 265 -5.97 22.94 1.10
N GLY A 266 -6.24 23.45 -0.10
CA GLY A 266 -7.46 24.23 -0.37
C GLY A 266 -7.55 25.48 0.52
N SER A 267 -8.72 25.77 1.07
CA SER A 267 -8.91 26.92 1.96
C SER A 267 -8.04 26.88 3.23
N ASP A 268 -7.68 25.68 3.71
CA ASP A 268 -6.82 25.55 4.90
C ASP A 268 -5.37 25.98 4.62
N ALA A 269 -4.92 25.92 3.36
CA ALA A 269 -3.60 26.41 2.96
C ALA A 269 -3.50 27.94 3.05
N GLU A 270 -4.62 28.65 2.95
CA GLU A 270 -4.71 30.11 3.00
C GLU A 270 -4.77 30.66 4.44
N LEU A 271 -4.92 29.79 5.45
CA LEU A 271 -4.85 30.18 6.85
C LEU A 271 -3.53 30.89 7.17
N ALA A 272 -3.61 31.87 8.07
CA ALA A 272 -2.42 32.52 8.60
C ALA A 272 -1.44 31.48 9.17
N HIS A 273 -0.13 31.72 8.98
CA HIS A 273 0.91 30.77 9.40
C HIS A 273 0.79 30.43 10.90
N GLU A 274 0.51 31.43 11.73
CA GLU A 274 0.36 31.27 13.17
C GLU A 274 -0.82 30.34 13.52
N ALA A 275 -1.90 30.37 12.73
CA ALA A 275 -3.04 29.49 12.91
C ALA A 275 -2.70 28.05 12.49
N GLN A 276 -1.97 27.86 11.38
CA GLN A 276 -1.49 26.56 10.93
C GLN A 276 -0.56 25.93 11.97
N LEU A 277 0.44 26.67 12.44
CA LEU A 277 1.38 26.20 13.46
C LEU A 277 0.67 25.89 14.78
N LYS A 278 -0.27 26.74 15.22
CA LYS A 278 -1.07 26.46 16.43
C LYS A 278 -1.85 25.15 16.32
N ALA A 279 -2.40 24.85 15.14
CA ALA A 279 -3.10 23.58 14.91
C ALA A 279 -2.14 22.38 14.97
N VAL A 280 -0.93 22.49 14.40
CA VAL A 280 0.12 21.46 14.51
C VAL A 280 0.53 21.22 15.96
N LEU A 281 0.74 22.29 16.74
CA LEU A 281 1.11 22.21 18.15
C LEU A 281 0.00 21.68 19.07
N ALA A 282 -1.26 21.74 18.62
CA ALA A 282 -2.39 21.14 19.32
C ALA A 282 -2.54 19.64 19.02
N ALA A 283 -1.90 19.12 17.96
CA ALA A 283 -1.96 17.72 17.63
C ALA A 283 -1.29 16.85 18.71
N PRO A 284 -1.81 15.64 19.00
CA PRO A 284 -1.19 14.73 19.95
C PRO A 284 0.19 14.24 19.48
N THR A 285 1.12 14.07 20.42
CA THR A 285 2.44 13.47 20.16
C THR A 285 2.37 11.95 20.06
N MET A 286 3.23 11.30 19.27
CA MET A 286 3.28 9.83 19.18
C MET A 286 3.72 9.17 20.50
N SER A 287 4.66 9.80 21.21
CA SER A 287 5.10 9.29 22.53
C SER A 287 3.94 9.29 23.52
N GLY A 288 3.80 8.18 24.25
CA GLY A 288 2.70 7.97 25.19
C GLY A 288 1.34 7.62 24.55
N ARG A 289 1.28 7.33 23.24
CA ARG A 289 0.03 6.89 22.58
C ARG A 289 0.05 5.40 22.26
N ASN A 290 -0.98 4.71 22.72
CA ASN A 290 -1.34 3.40 22.17
C ASN A 290 -2.34 3.62 21.02
N LEU A 291 -2.12 2.95 19.90
CA LEU A 291 -2.98 3.02 18.71
C LEU A 291 -3.45 1.63 18.25
N SER A 292 -3.15 0.57 19.02
CA SER A 292 -3.55 -0.80 18.69
C SER A 292 -5.08 -0.95 18.63
N ASP A 293 -5.83 -0.25 19.49
CA ASP A 293 -7.29 -0.22 19.47
C ASP A 293 -7.89 0.38 18.19
N VAL A 294 -7.17 1.32 17.55
CA VAL A 294 -7.57 1.95 16.29
C VAL A 294 -7.37 1.02 15.10
N VAL A 295 -6.35 0.15 15.15
CA VAL A 295 -5.93 -0.66 14.00
C VAL A 295 -6.33 -2.13 14.07
N SER A 296 -6.58 -2.65 15.26
CA SER A 296 -6.90 -4.05 15.48
C SER A 296 -8.22 -4.45 14.82
N THR A 297 -8.35 -5.73 14.48
CA THR A 297 -9.62 -6.32 14.09
C THR A 297 -10.66 -6.20 15.20
N ALA A 298 -11.89 -5.87 14.83
CA ALA A 298 -13.01 -5.80 15.75
C ALA A 298 -13.60 -7.19 16.09
N ILE A 299 -13.37 -8.18 15.23
CA ILE A 299 -13.93 -9.53 15.37
C ILE A 299 -12.82 -10.54 15.09
N GLU A 300 -12.78 -11.61 15.90
CA GLU A 300 -11.87 -12.73 15.68
C GLU A 300 -12.14 -13.40 14.32
N TYR A 301 -11.09 -13.87 13.66
CA TYR A 301 -11.22 -14.64 12.42
C TYR A 301 -10.07 -15.63 12.25
N VAL A 302 -10.30 -16.67 11.45
CA VAL A 302 -9.31 -17.73 11.18
C VAL A 302 -8.93 -17.69 9.71
N VAL A 303 -7.62 -17.70 9.44
CA VAL A 303 -7.08 -18.10 8.14
C VAL A 303 -6.57 -19.54 8.28
N PRO A 304 -7.22 -20.52 7.62
CA PRO A 304 -6.90 -21.93 7.82
C PRO A 304 -5.49 -22.26 7.32
N ALA A 305 -4.88 -23.28 7.89
CA ALA A 305 -3.59 -23.79 7.44
C ALA A 305 -3.62 -24.19 5.95
N VAL A 306 -2.53 -23.89 5.23
CA VAL A 306 -2.31 -24.50 3.91
C VAL A 306 -1.82 -25.92 4.11
N GLY A 307 -2.62 -26.89 3.66
CA GLY A 307 -2.32 -28.32 3.80
C GLY A 307 -2.80 -28.89 5.14
N ARG A 308 -2.00 -29.77 5.76
CA ARG A 308 -2.35 -30.37 7.05
C ARG A 308 -2.09 -29.37 8.17
N SER A 309 -3.11 -29.10 8.98
CA SER A 309 -2.96 -28.28 10.19
C SER A 309 -1.98 -28.92 11.19
N LEU A 310 -1.06 -28.08 11.67
CA LEU A 310 -0.09 -28.34 12.74
C LEU A 310 -0.58 -27.80 14.09
N GLY A 311 -1.77 -27.20 14.12
CA GLY A 311 -2.36 -26.58 15.30
C GLY A 311 -2.64 -25.09 15.11
N THR A 312 -3.25 -24.50 16.14
CA THR A 312 -3.66 -23.09 16.15
C THR A 312 -2.55 -22.19 16.66
N VAL A 313 -2.21 -21.16 15.88
CA VAL A 313 -1.42 -20.02 16.35
C VAL A 313 -2.39 -18.90 16.70
N ALA A 314 -2.42 -18.51 17.97
CA ALA A 314 -3.17 -17.34 18.41
C ALA A 314 -2.38 -16.07 18.08
N ILE A 315 -2.92 -15.23 17.20
CA ILE A 315 -2.31 -13.97 16.77
C ILE A 315 -3.06 -12.85 17.48
N VAL A 316 -2.40 -12.13 18.39
CA VAL A 316 -2.95 -10.89 18.94
C VAL A 316 -2.69 -9.77 17.94
N ASP A 317 -3.77 -9.27 17.35
CA ASP A 317 -3.73 -8.24 16.32
C ASP A 317 -3.53 -6.87 16.95
N LEU A 318 -2.30 -6.37 16.88
CA LEU A 318 -1.91 -5.03 17.30
C LEU A 318 -1.80 -4.07 16.11
N GLY A 319 -2.26 -4.48 14.93
CA GLY A 319 -2.01 -3.85 13.63
C GLY A 319 -1.40 -4.82 12.62
N VAL A 320 -1.83 -6.08 12.62
CA VAL A 320 -1.22 -7.15 11.84
C VAL A 320 -1.33 -6.89 10.34
N LYS A 321 -0.25 -7.22 9.65
CA LYS A 321 -0.20 -7.22 8.20
C LYS A 321 -0.70 -8.54 7.61
N THR A 322 -1.43 -8.45 6.50
CA THR A 322 -2.00 -9.61 5.79
C THR A 322 -0.93 -10.65 5.46
N SER A 323 0.26 -10.22 5.00
CA SER A 323 1.36 -11.13 4.67
C SER A 323 1.84 -11.95 5.87
N THR A 324 1.86 -11.41 7.08
CA THR A 324 2.21 -12.16 8.30
C THR A 324 1.24 -13.33 8.53
N VAL A 325 -0.06 -13.08 8.39
CA VAL A 325 -1.11 -14.09 8.59
C VAL A 325 -1.00 -15.19 7.52
N ASN A 326 -0.78 -14.79 6.27
CA ASN A 326 -0.57 -15.72 5.16
C ASN A 326 0.66 -16.59 5.38
N TYR A 327 1.79 -16.02 5.78
CA TYR A 327 3.00 -16.80 6.02
C TYR A 327 2.86 -17.79 7.17
N ILE A 328 2.14 -17.44 8.24
CA ILE A 328 1.83 -18.39 9.32
C ILE A 328 0.96 -19.55 8.78
N SER A 329 -0.06 -19.24 7.98
CA SER A 329 -0.93 -20.24 7.35
C SER A 329 -0.16 -21.17 6.39
N GLU A 330 0.74 -20.61 5.58
CA GLU A 330 1.59 -21.36 4.64
C GLU A 330 2.57 -22.33 5.34
N ARG A 331 2.92 -22.05 6.60
CA ARG A 331 3.74 -22.96 7.43
C ARG A 331 2.92 -24.09 8.07
N GLY A 332 1.62 -24.16 7.77
CA GLY A 332 0.72 -25.23 8.19
C GLY A 332 -0.02 -24.95 9.49
N PHE A 333 -0.07 -23.71 9.97
CA PHE A 333 -0.82 -23.35 11.19
C PHE A 333 -2.18 -22.74 10.84
N ASP A 334 -3.19 -23.02 11.66
CA ASP A 334 -4.43 -22.24 11.62
C ASP A 334 -4.15 -20.90 12.31
N ALA A 335 -4.10 -19.83 11.52
CA ALA A 335 -3.80 -18.49 11.99
C ALA A 335 -5.07 -17.86 12.55
N HIS A 336 -5.20 -17.86 13.88
CA HIS A 336 -6.38 -17.36 14.58
C HIS A 336 -6.13 -15.94 15.05
N VAL A 337 -6.66 -14.96 14.33
CA VAL A 337 -6.44 -13.53 14.57
C VAL A 337 -7.47 -13.02 15.57
N LEU A 338 -6.98 -12.47 16.67
CA LEU A 338 -7.73 -12.03 17.83
C LEU A 338 -7.62 -10.52 17.99
N PRO A 339 -8.71 -9.83 18.38
CA PRO A 339 -8.66 -8.42 18.75
C PRO A 339 -7.60 -8.13 19.82
N GLN A 340 -7.05 -6.92 19.83
CA GLN A 340 -6.01 -6.50 20.79
C GLN A 340 -6.47 -6.64 22.24
N ASP A 341 -7.78 -6.46 22.51
CA ASP A 341 -8.38 -6.52 23.85
C ASP A 341 -8.65 -7.93 24.38
N VAL A 342 -8.19 -8.97 23.66
CA VAL A 342 -8.35 -10.37 24.07
C VAL A 342 -7.74 -10.65 25.46
N THR A 343 -8.36 -11.58 26.19
CA THR A 343 -7.93 -12.03 27.52
C THR A 343 -7.14 -13.33 27.47
N ILE A 344 -6.34 -13.59 28.51
CA ILE A 344 -5.60 -14.85 28.63
C ILE A 344 -6.53 -16.07 28.63
N ASP A 345 -7.67 -15.98 29.31
CA ASP A 345 -8.67 -17.06 29.35
C ASP A 345 -9.18 -17.39 27.95
N ARG A 346 -9.45 -16.37 27.12
CA ARG A 346 -9.88 -16.59 25.74
C ARG A 346 -8.77 -17.22 24.91
N ILE A 347 -7.52 -16.79 25.06
CA ILE A 347 -6.37 -17.39 24.39
C ILE A 347 -6.23 -18.87 24.80
N GLN A 348 -6.27 -19.18 26.09
CA GLN A 348 -6.14 -20.55 26.60
C GLN A 348 -7.29 -21.45 26.14
N ALA A 349 -8.51 -20.91 26.02
CA ALA A 349 -9.65 -21.65 25.50
C ALA A 349 -9.45 -22.14 24.04
N LEU A 350 -8.56 -21.51 23.27
CA LEU A 350 -8.20 -21.97 21.92
C LEU A 350 -7.21 -23.14 21.93
N SER A 351 -6.62 -23.48 23.08
CA SER A 351 -5.53 -24.46 23.19
C SER A 351 -4.44 -24.24 22.14
N PRO A 352 -3.88 -23.02 22.02
CA PRO A 352 -2.98 -22.68 20.94
C PRO A 352 -1.65 -23.42 21.09
N VAL A 353 -1.08 -23.83 19.96
CA VAL A 353 0.28 -24.39 19.94
C VAL A 353 1.35 -23.31 20.05
N ALA A 354 1.00 -22.05 19.79
CA ALA A 354 1.84 -20.88 20.00
C ALA A 354 1.04 -19.58 20.04
N LEU A 355 1.64 -18.56 20.66
CA LEU A 355 1.19 -17.18 20.68
C LEU A 355 2.06 -16.34 19.75
N PHE A 356 1.44 -15.41 19.05
CA PHE A 356 2.13 -14.48 18.17
C PHE A 356 1.63 -13.05 18.41
N TYR A 357 2.54 -12.09 18.60
CA TYR A 357 2.20 -10.67 18.66
C TYR A 357 2.66 -9.99 17.37
N SER A 358 1.71 -9.33 16.69
CA SER A 358 1.98 -8.65 15.44
C SER A 358 2.78 -7.36 15.61
N ASN A 359 3.11 -6.76 14.47
CA ASN A 359 3.45 -5.35 14.38
C ASN A 359 2.28 -4.46 14.83
N GLY A 360 2.56 -3.17 15.04
CA GLY A 360 1.56 -2.21 15.48
C GLY A 360 2.10 -0.79 15.59
N PRO A 361 1.20 0.21 15.59
CA PRO A 361 1.53 1.62 15.79
C PRO A 361 1.61 1.98 17.27
N GLY A 362 2.31 3.08 17.56
CA GLY A 362 2.31 3.71 18.87
C GLY A 362 3.54 3.40 19.74
N ASP A 363 3.43 3.81 20.99
CA ASP A 363 4.48 3.71 22.00
C ASP A 363 4.28 2.45 22.87
N PRO A 364 5.25 1.51 22.90
CA PRO A 364 5.12 0.29 23.67
C PRO A 364 5.08 0.52 25.19
N SER A 365 5.54 1.67 25.69
CA SER A 365 5.58 1.97 27.12
C SER A 365 4.19 2.09 27.76
N VAL A 366 3.15 2.33 26.96
CA VAL A 366 1.75 2.46 27.42
C VAL A 366 0.89 1.22 27.11
N SER A 367 1.54 0.07 26.86
CA SER A 367 0.90 -1.21 26.52
C SER A 367 0.95 -2.25 27.63
N ASP A 368 0.80 -1.83 28.89
CA ASP A 368 0.95 -2.71 30.07
C ASP A 368 0.04 -3.94 30.03
N ARG A 369 -1.21 -3.78 29.59
CA ARG A 369 -2.14 -4.90 29.43
C ARG A 369 -1.61 -6.00 28.50
N HIS A 370 -0.94 -5.61 27.41
CA HIS A 370 -0.35 -6.57 26.47
C HIS A 370 0.91 -7.22 27.05
N VAL A 371 1.68 -6.47 27.84
CA VAL A 371 2.85 -7.01 28.55
C VAL A 371 2.42 -8.06 29.58
N ASP A 372 1.38 -7.77 30.36
CA ASP A 372 0.87 -8.69 31.38
C ASP A 372 0.26 -9.95 30.76
N LEU A 373 -0.54 -9.79 29.69
CA LEU A 373 -1.05 -10.90 28.89
C LEU A 373 0.08 -11.81 28.37
N LEU A 374 1.15 -11.20 27.84
CA LEU A 374 2.31 -11.95 27.35
C LEU A 374 3.02 -12.68 28.49
N ARG A 375 3.23 -12.04 29.65
CA ARG A 375 3.84 -12.68 30.82
C ARG A 375 3.04 -13.91 31.27
N ASP A 376 1.72 -13.82 31.29
CA ASP A 376 0.87 -14.94 31.67
C ASP A 376 0.97 -16.10 30.66
N ALA A 377 1.00 -15.79 29.36
CA ALA A 377 1.21 -16.79 28.32
C ALA A 377 2.60 -17.47 28.41
N LEU A 378 3.66 -16.69 28.66
CA LEU A 378 5.02 -17.21 28.85
C LEU A 378 5.11 -18.12 30.09
N ARG A 379 4.48 -17.73 31.21
CA ARG A 379 4.40 -18.57 32.43
C ARG A 379 3.61 -19.86 32.18
N ALA A 380 2.62 -19.83 31.31
CA ALA A 380 1.89 -21.02 30.87
C ALA A 380 2.70 -21.92 29.91
N GLY A 381 3.92 -21.52 29.52
CA GLY A 381 4.80 -22.30 28.66
C GLY A 381 4.42 -22.30 27.18
N ILE A 382 3.55 -21.37 26.76
CA ILE A 382 3.11 -21.21 25.38
C ILE A 382 4.28 -20.64 24.55
N PRO A 383 4.69 -21.30 23.45
CA PRO A 383 5.72 -20.76 22.56
C PRO A 383 5.34 -19.38 22.00
N PHE A 384 6.30 -18.47 21.89
CA PHE A 384 6.03 -17.09 21.49
C PHE A 384 6.93 -16.60 20.35
N PHE A 385 6.34 -15.88 19.40
CA PHE A 385 7.06 -15.07 18.42
C PHE A 385 6.45 -13.68 18.28
N GLY A 386 7.30 -12.64 18.37
CA GLY A 386 6.88 -11.24 18.23
C GLY A 386 7.57 -10.52 17.07
N ILE A 387 6.84 -9.72 16.32
CA ILE A 387 7.36 -8.88 15.22
C ILE A 387 7.14 -7.39 15.53
N CYS A 388 8.17 -6.57 15.32
CA CYS A 388 8.15 -5.12 15.49
C CYS A 388 7.62 -4.67 16.86
N PHE A 389 6.34 -4.33 16.98
CA PHE A 389 5.72 -4.01 18.27
C PHE A 389 5.73 -5.22 19.22
N GLY A 390 5.53 -6.43 18.69
CA GLY A 390 5.69 -7.68 19.45
C GLY A 390 7.10 -7.87 20.04
N ASN A 391 8.16 -7.39 19.37
CA ASN A 391 9.52 -7.41 19.92
C ASN A 391 9.67 -6.47 21.13
N GLN A 392 9.09 -5.28 21.03
CA GLN A 392 9.11 -4.30 22.11
C GLN A 392 8.33 -4.82 23.32
N LEU A 393 7.18 -5.45 23.09
CA LEU A 393 6.38 -6.04 24.16
C LEU A 393 7.05 -7.26 24.79
N LEU A 394 7.78 -8.09 24.02
CA LEU A 394 8.61 -9.14 24.60
C LEU A 394 9.72 -8.55 25.48
N GLY A 395 10.45 -7.55 24.98
CA GLY A 395 11.48 -6.85 25.76
C GLY A 395 10.93 -6.34 27.11
N ARG A 396 9.77 -5.68 27.08
CA ARG A 396 9.08 -5.22 28.30
C ARG A 396 8.61 -6.37 29.20
N ALA A 397 8.07 -7.45 28.64
CA ALA A 397 7.64 -8.62 29.39
C ALA A 397 8.80 -9.28 30.14
N LEU A 398 9.98 -9.30 29.52
CA LEU A 398 11.24 -9.77 30.11
C LEU A 398 11.83 -8.79 31.14
N GLY A 399 11.36 -7.54 31.18
CA GLY A 399 11.76 -6.52 32.16
C GLY A 399 12.75 -5.47 31.66
N PHE A 400 12.98 -5.40 30.34
CA PHE A 400 13.77 -4.34 29.71
C PHE A 400 12.93 -3.10 29.45
N SER A 401 13.59 -1.94 29.37
CA SER A 401 12.96 -0.68 28.95
C SER A 401 12.89 -0.55 27.43
N THR A 402 12.10 0.42 26.97
CA THR A 402 12.05 0.84 25.57
C THR A 402 12.32 2.33 25.47
N TYR A 403 12.93 2.76 24.36
CA TYR A 403 13.21 4.17 24.10
C TYR A 403 12.76 4.56 22.69
N LYS A 404 12.55 5.86 22.50
CA LYS A 404 12.20 6.44 21.20
C LYS A 404 13.47 6.76 20.41
N LEU A 405 13.53 6.30 19.17
CA LEU A 405 14.58 6.65 18.22
C LEU A 405 14.36 8.09 17.72
N PRO A 406 15.42 8.85 17.40
CA PRO A 406 15.28 10.22 16.92
C PRO A 406 14.33 10.33 15.72
N PHE A 407 14.53 9.50 14.70
CA PHE A 407 13.68 9.46 13.50
C PHE A 407 13.23 8.05 13.11
N GLY A 408 13.62 7.02 13.87
CA GLY A 408 13.25 5.61 13.65
C GLY A 408 13.86 4.96 12.41
N HIS A 409 13.56 3.68 12.20
CA HIS A 409 13.95 2.93 11.02
C HIS A 409 12.75 2.68 10.12
N ARG A 410 12.79 3.24 8.91
CA ARG A 410 11.70 3.21 7.93
C ARG A 410 12.26 3.02 6.52
N GLY A 411 12.26 1.79 6.05
CA GLY A 411 12.92 1.43 4.79
C GLY A 411 12.95 -0.05 4.50
N ILE A 412 13.41 -0.40 3.31
CA ILE A 412 13.54 -1.78 2.81
C ILE A 412 15.01 -2.19 2.62
N ASN A 413 15.92 -1.46 3.28
CA ASN A 413 17.36 -1.54 3.06
C ASN A 413 18.17 -1.48 4.36
N GLN A 414 17.58 -1.89 5.49
CA GLN A 414 18.25 -1.82 6.79
C GLN A 414 19.08 -3.11 7.03
N PRO A 415 20.41 -3.01 7.16
CA PRO A 415 21.27 -4.16 7.37
C PRO A 415 21.23 -4.60 8.84
N VAL A 416 20.91 -5.87 9.07
CA VAL A 416 20.83 -6.48 10.39
C VAL A 416 21.75 -7.69 10.46
N LEU A 417 22.51 -7.84 11.54
CA LEU A 417 23.35 -9.01 11.78
C LEU A 417 22.60 -10.02 12.66
N ASP A 418 22.44 -11.26 12.20
CA ASP A 418 22.08 -12.42 13.03
C ASP A 418 23.34 -12.93 13.74
N LYS A 419 23.39 -12.79 15.06
CA LYS A 419 24.56 -13.20 15.87
C LYS A 419 24.77 -14.72 15.87
N ALA A 420 23.71 -15.51 15.76
CA ALA A 420 23.81 -16.97 15.81
C ALA A 420 24.43 -17.54 14.53
N THR A 421 24.15 -16.92 13.38
CA THR A 421 24.64 -17.39 12.08
C THR A 421 25.80 -16.58 11.52
N GLY A 422 26.04 -15.37 12.04
CA GLY A 422 26.98 -14.40 11.49
C GLY A 422 26.55 -13.82 10.14
N ARG A 423 25.30 -14.07 9.70
CA ARG A 423 24.78 -13.58 8.43
C ARG A 423 24.25 -12.15 8.57
N VAL A 424 24.45 -11.37 7.53
CA VAL A 424 23.82 -10.06 7.38
C VAL A 424 22.59 -10.21 6.50
N GLU A 425 21.47 -9.69 6.97
CA GLU A 425 20.20 -9.63 6.27
C GLU A 425 19.90 -8.18 5.88
N ILE A 426 19.37 -7.96 4.68
CA ILE A 426 18.72 -6.69 4.36
C ILE A 426 17.26 -6.81 4.75
N THR A 427 16.77 -5.89 5.56
CA THR A 427 15.45 -6.01 6.22
C THR A 427 14.52 -4.84 5.90
N SER A 428 13.23 -5.13 5.99
CA SER A 428 12.14 -4.16 5.93
C SER A 428 11.82 -3.69 7.35
N GLN A 429 11.84 -2.39 7.59
CA GLN A 429 11.66 -1.82 8.93
C GLN A 429 10.66 -0.66 8.90
N ASN A 430 9.82 -0.61 9.94
CA ASN A 430 8.93 0.50 10.23
C ASN A 430 8.69 0.63 11.74
N HIS A 431 9.64 1.24 12.45
CA HIS A 431 9.48 1.48 13.90
C HIS A 431 10.17 2.78 14.36
N GLY A 432 9.54 3.45 15.33
CA GLY A 432 10.07 4.64 15.99
C GLY A 432 10.62 4.37 17.40
N PHE A 433 10.47 3.15 17.92
CA PHE A 433 10.89 2.75 19.25
C PHE A 433 11.75 1.48 19.19
N ALA A 434 12.58 1.28 20.19
CA ALA A 434 13.47 0.12 20.30
C ALA A 434 13.57 -0.37 21.74
N VAL A 435 13.96 -1.63 21.91
CA VAL A 435 14.26 -2.22 23.22
C VAL A 435 15.65 -1.78 23.67
N ASP A 436 15.77 -1.42 24.95
CA ASP A 436 17.05 -1.17 25.61
C ASP A 436 17.53 -2.45 26.30
N ALA A 437 18.34 -3.22 25.59
CA ALA A 437 18.98 -4.42 26.10
C ALA A 437 20.47 -4.43 25.69
N PRO A 438 21.38 -4.86 26.59
CA PRO A 438 22.79 -4.97 26.24
C PRO A 438 23.02 -5.92 25.06
N LEU A 439 23.76 -5.43 24.06
CA LEU A 439 23.99 -6.16 22.81
C LEU A 439 24.84 -7.42 22.99
N GLU A 440 25.72 -7.43 24.00
CA GLU A 440 26.66 -8.51 24.23
C GLU A 440 26.38 -9.28 25.51
N GLY A 441 26.69 -10.58 25.46
CA GLY A 441 26.50 -11.51 26.56
C GLY A 441 25.08 -12.08 26.66
N ILE A 442 24.92 -12.92 27.68
CA ILE A 442 23.65 -13.52 28.08
C ILE A 442 23.27 -12.88 29.42
N ILE A 443 22.01 -12.48 29.54
CA ILE A 443 21.51 -11.70 30.67
C ILE A 443 20.33 -12.44 31.28
N GLU A 444 20.25 -12.48 32.61
CA GLU A 444 19.04 -12.94 33.29
C GLU A 444 17.92 -11.92 33.10
N SER A 445 16.77 -12.38 32.61
CA SER A 445 15.55 -11.57 32.48
C SER A 445 15.25 -10.89 33.83
N PRO A 446 15.17 -9.54 33.88
CA PRO A 446 14.80 -8.84 35.11
C PRO A 446 13.43 -9.24 35.68
N SER A 447 12.54 -9.78 34.84
CA SER A 447 11.22 -10.30 35.24
C SER A 447 11.20 -11.79 35.57
N GLY A 448 12.35 -12.48 35.61
CA GLY A 448 12.45 -13.88 36.05
C GLY A 448 12.11 -14.94 34.99
N PHE A 449 12.23 -14.61 33.70
CA PHE A 449 11.99 -15.55 32.58
C PHE A 449 13.25 -16.30 32.11
N GLY A 450 14.29 -16.35 32.96
CA GLY A 450 15.57 -17.00 32.66
C GLY A 450 16.47 -16.18 31.74
N ARG A 451 17.41 -16.86 31.09
CA ARG A 451 18.45 -16.25 30.26
C ARG A 451 17.92 -15.74 28.93
N VAL A 452 18.35 -14.54 28.57
CA VAL A 452 17.99 -13.82 27.34
C VAL A 452 19.26 -13.27 26.69
N GLU A 453 19.29 -13.27 25.37
CA GLU A 453 20.31 -12.58 24.58
C GLU A 453 19.69 -11.73 23.48
N VAL A 454 20.37 -10.65 23.11
CA VAL A 454 20.11 -9.96 21.84
C VAL A 454 20.55 -10.89 20.73
N SER A 455 19.64 -11.28 19.84
CA SER A 455 19.90 -12.20 18.73
C SER A 455 20.26 -11.47 17.44
N HIS A 456 19.72 -10.26 17.26
CA HIS A 456 19.94 -9.44 16.08
C HIS A 456 20.17 -7.98 16.47
N PHE A 457 21.01 -7.28 15.72
CA PHE A 457 21.18 -5.83 15.87
C PHE A 457 21.48 -5.14 14.54
N SER A 458 21.14 -3.84 14.48
CA SER A 458 21.35 -2.99 13.31
C SER A 458 22.82 -2.69 13.12
N LEU A 459 23.34 -2.90 11.91
CA LEU A 459 24.73 -2.57 11.57
C LEU A 459 24.94 -1.07 11.33
N ASN A 460 23.86 -0.29 11.21
CA ASN A 460 23.96 1.16 10.99
C ASN A 460 24.21 1.92 12.30
N ASP A 461 23.63 1.46 13.41
CA ASP A 461 23.56 2.23 14.65
C ASP A 461 23.46 1.40 15.93
N ASN A 462 23.65 0.08 15.84
CA ASN A 462 23.67 -0.85 16.98
C ASN A 462 22.35 -0.91 17.78
N VAL A 463 21.22 -0.53 17.17
CA VAL A 463 19.89 -0.74 17.75
C VAL A 463 19.60 -2.23 17.86
N VAL A 464 18.92 -2.65 18.95
CA VAL A 464 18.45 -4.03 19.15
C VAL A 464 17.39 -4.37 18.11
N GLU A 465 17.63 -5.42 17.33
CA GLU A 465 16.76 -5.87 16.24
C GLU A 465 16.11 -7.23 16.50
N GLY A 466 16.46 -7.90 17.61
CA GLY A 466 15.80 -9.14 18.02
C GLY A 466 16.29 -9.66 19.36
N LEU A 467 15.42 -10.43 20.02
CA LEU A 467 15.67 -11.06 21.32
C LEU A 467 15.46 -12.57 21.19
N SER A 468 16.23 -13.35 21.94
CA SER A 468 16.07 -14.80 22.07
C SER A 468 16.10 -15.19 23.53
N CYS A 469 15.09 -15.92 23.99
CA CYS A 469 15.06 -16.52 25.32
C CYS A 469 15.65 -17.94 25.25
N LEU A 470 16.57 -18.26 26.15
CA LEU A 470 17.32 -19.53 26.12
C LEU A 470 16.69 -20.63 26.98
N ASP A 471 15.89 -20.25 27.98
CA ASP A 471 15.28 -21.19 28.93
C ASP A 471 13.76 -21.37 28.69
N ILE A 472 13.17 -20.55 27.82
CA ILE A 472 11.78 -20.65 27.37
C ILE A 472 11.69 -20.51 25.85
N ARG A 473 10.64 -21.07 25.24
CA ARG A 473 10.42 -21.05 23.77
C ARG A 473 9.87 -19.70 23.31
N ALA A 474 10.68 -18.65 23.36
CA ALA A 474 10.26 -17.30 22.97
C ALA A 474 11.39 -16.54 22.26
N PHE A 475 11.08 -15.93 21.13
CA PHE A 475 11.97 -14.99 20.45
C PHE A 475 11.18 -13.88 19.76
N SER A 476 11.87 -12.84 19.31
CA SER A 476 11.26 -11.75 18.55
C SER A 476 12.26 -11.05 17.65
N VAL A 477 11.74 -10.32 16.67
CA VAL A 477 12.52 -9.40 15.82
C VAL A 477 11.82 -8.06 15.66
N GLN A 478 12.60 -7.00 15.56
CA GLN A 478 12.13 -5.61 15.49
C GLN A 478 11.74 -5.19 14.06
N TYR A 479 12.32 -5.84 13.06
CA TYR A 479 12.01 -5.67 11.64
C TYR A 479 10.88 -6.61 11.19
N HIS A 480 10.55 -6.58 9.90
CA HIS A 480 9.39 -7.25 9.30
C HIS A 480 9.82 -8.41 8.37
N PRO A 481 9.94 -9.65 8.89
CA PRO A 481 10.21 -10.87 8.11
C PRO A 481 9.21 -11.16 6.99
N GLU A 482 7.98 -10.67 7.12
CA GLU A 482 6.95 -10.75 6.08
C GLU A 482 7.21 -9.79 4.91
N ALA A 483 8.13 -8.83 5.06
CA ALA A 483 8.41 -7.80 4.09
C ALA A 483 7.13 -7.05 3.66
N ALA A 484 6.71 -7.15 2.39
CA ALA A 484 5.50 -6.50 1.87
C ALA A 484 5.40 -5.02 2.29
N ALA A 485 6.26 -4.14 1.77
CA ALA A 485 7.28 -4.38 0.75
C ALA A 485 8.69 -4.62 1.31
N GLY A 486 9.58 -5.13 0.46
CA GLY A 486 11.03 -5.18 0.71
C GLY A 486 11.65 -6.57 0.50
N PRO A 487 12.90 -6.76 0.94
CA PRO A 487 13.65 -8.01 0.76
C PRO A 487 13.07 -9.18 1.57
N HIS A 488 13.30 -10.40 1.09
CA HIS A 488 12.80 -11.64 1.71
C HIS A 488 13.88 -12.36 2.56
N ASP A 489 15.03 -11.73 2.79
CA ASP A 489 16.20 -12.32 3.45
C ASP A 489 15.85 -12.95 4.81
N SER A 490 14.92 -12.32 5.53
CA SER A 490 14.51 -12.70 6.88
C SER A 490 13.32 -13.66 6.96
N ASN A 491 12.73 -14.06 5.83
CA ASN A 491 11.47 -14.82 5.82
C ASN A 491 11.59 -16.20 6.48
N TYR A 492 12.81 -16.75 6.56
CA TYR A 492 13.11 -18.01 7.26
C TYR A 492 12.75 -17.96 8.76
N LEU A 493 12.54 -16.78 9.36
CA LEU A 493 12.14 -16.66 10.76
C LEU A 493 10.76 -17.29 11.02
N PHE A 494 9.87 -17.35 10.02
CA PHE A 494 8.63 -18.12 10.11
C PHE A 494 8.89 -19.64 10.16
N ASP A 495 9.94 -20.12 9.48
CA ASP A 495 10.35 -21.52 9.55
C ASP A 495 11.02 -21.83 10.90
N ARG A 496 11.85 -20.91 11.42
CA ARG A 496 12.42 -20.98 12.78
C ARG A 496 11.32 -21.03 13.84
N PHE A 497 10.27 -20.23 13.68
CA PHE A 497 9.09 -20.27 14.54
C PHE A 497 8.38 -21.62 14.48
N ARG A 498 8.12 -22.13 13.27
CA ARG A 498 7.52 -23.46 13.08
C ARG A 498 8.34 -24.57 13.76
N ASP A 499 9.65 -24.58 13.54
CA ASP A 499 10.55 -25.60 14.10
C ASP A 499 10.54 -25.57 15.63
N MET A 500 10.56 -24.36 16.22
CA MET A 500 10.44 -24.15 17.68
C MET A 500 9.13 -24.71 18.23
N VAL A 501 8.01 -24.50 17.54
CA VAL A 501 6.69 -25.01 17.96
C VAL A 501 6.65 -26.54 17.90
N LEU A 502 7.24 -27.14 16.88
CA LEU A 502 7.30 -28.60 16.71
C LEU A 502 8.31 -29.28 17.65
N GLY A 503 9.14 -28.52 18.37
CA GLY A 503 10.19 -29.07 19.22
C GLY A 503 11.36 -29.68 18.44
N SER A 504 11.50 -29.30 17.17
CA SER A 504 12.65 -29.69 16.34
C SER A 504 13.82 -28.75 16.65
N SER A 505 15.02 -29.29 16.88
CA SER A 505 16.24 -28.47 16.91
C SER A 505 16.35 -27.72 15.58
N PRO A 506 16.72 -26.42 15.56
CA PRO A 506 16.81 -25.65 14.33
C PRO A 506 17.72 -26.40 13.35
N VAL A 507 17.17 -26.73 12.17
CA VAL A 507 17.94 -27.36 11.11
C VAL A 507 19.00 -26.35 10.69
N GLY A 508 20.24 -26.58 11.15
CA GLY A 508 21.41 -25.82 10.73
C GLY A 508 21.37 -25.66 9.22
N GLY A 509 21.37 -24.40 8.77
CA GLY A 509 21.13 -24.05 7.37
C GLY A 509 21.93 -24.94 6.42
N ARG A 510 21.26 -25.40 5.36
CA ARG A 510 21.96 -26.00 4.23
C ARG A 510 23.04 -25.02 3.78
N LYS A 511 24.27 -25.51 3.75
CA LYS A 511 25.48 -24.80 3.32
C LYS A 511 25.32 -24.17 1.95
#